data_AF-W4GY29-F1
#
_entry.id   AF-W4GY29-F1
#
_cell.length_a   1.000
_cell.length_b   1.000
_cell.length_c   1.000
_cell.angle_alpha   90.00
_cell.angle_beta   90.00
_cell.angle_gamma   90.00
#
_symmetry.space_group_name_H-M   'P 1'
#
loop_
_entity.id
_entity.type
_entity.pdbx_description
1 polymer ?
#
loop_
_entity_poly.entity_id
_entity_poly.type
_entity_poly.pdbx_seq_one_letter_code
_entity_poly.pdbx_strand_id
1 'polypeptide(L)'
;MWSRVAAIGARRFASHAHKHVPEQFVRDQIVSVTLLDWEGSRHVVQGRVGQSLFEASRLSGLDIIQDDTLGGGGAAYSAIRTPEFTENLFGEGPASFLSHVVVSNEWVDKLPLPTDREVRILEDVPEDDWTKNSRLATEIILTKDLEGLVVAVPEAQPIETFTYTNSYEDEGPPQYTMFPPSLRGD
;
A
#
# COMPACT_ATOMS: atom_id res chain seq x y z
N MET A 1 20.08 78.17 10.83
CA MET A 1 21.05 77.12 10.46
C MET A 1 20.66 75.83 11.17
N TRP A 2 19.76 75.04 10.58
CA TRP A 2 19.42 73.68 11.05
C TRP A 2 19.18 72.81 9.81
N SER A 3 20.08 71.88 9.57
CA SER A 3 19.95 70.85 8.52
C SER A 3 19.53 69.55 9.19
N ARG A 4 18.35 69.04 8.86
CA ARG A 4 17.90 67.70 9.29
C ARG A 4 18.44 66.68 8.28
N VAL A 5 19.44 65.90 8.67
CA VAL A 5 19.89 64.75 7.89
C VAL A 5 18.98 63.56 8.20
N ALA A 6 18.22 63.10 7.21
CA ALA A 6 17.42 61.89 7.31
C ALA A 6 18.34 60.66 7.26
N ALA A 7 18.39 59.89 8.35
CA ALA A 7 19.06 58.60 8.38
C ALA A 7 18.20 57.56 7.67
N ILE A 8 18.59 57.17 6.46
CA ILE A 8 18.00 56.03 5.74
C ILE A 8 18.59 54.76 6.36
N GLY A 9 17.82 54.11 7.24
CA GLY A 9 18.15 52.80 7.76
C GLY A 9 18.08 51.76 6.63
N ALA A 10 19.22 51.29 6.17
CA ALA A 10 19.29 50.16 5.25
C ALA A 10 18.81 48.89 5.98
N ARG A 11 17.60 48.41 5.63
CA ARG A 11 17.14 47.08 6.04
C ARG A 11 18.07 46.05 5.40
N ARG A 12 18.91 45.43 6.22
CA ARG A 12 19.66 44.23 5.81
C ARG A 12 18.64 43.10 5.69
N PHE A 13 18.32 42.70 4.47
CA PHE A 13 17.63 41.44 4.23
C PHE A 13 18.57 40.33 4.70
N ALA A 14 18.14 39.59 5.72
CA ALA A 14 18.85 38.39 6.12
C ALA A 14 18.87 37.42 4.93
N SER A 15 20.07 37.10 4.45
CA SER A 15 20.30 36.00 3.53
C SER A 15 19.74 34.73 4.15
N HIS A 16 18.79 34.09 3.47
CA HIS A 16 18.29 32.79 3.89
C HIS A 16 19.46 31.83 3.85
N ALA A 17 19.93 31.38 5.01
CA ALA A 17 20.94 30.34 5.09
C ALA A 17 20.44 29.12 4.30
N HIS A 18 21.26 28.57 3.40
CA HIS A 18 20.93 27.34 2.72
C HIS A 18 20.63 26.27 3.77
N LYS A 19 19.38 25.80 3.82
CA LYS A 19 19.05 24.63 4.63
C LYS A 19 19.90 23.48 4.12
N HIS A 20 20.76 22.95 4.96
CA HIS A 20 21.55 21.76 4.63
C HIS A 20 20.59 20.57 4.49
N VAL A 21 20.31 20.16 3.25
CA VAL A 21 19.59 18.91 2.97
C VAL A 21 20.66 17.82 2.93
N PRO A 22 20.68 16.86 3.87
CA PRO A 22 21.62 15.75 3.80
C PRO A 22 21.42 14.98 2.49
N GLU A 23 22.52 14.56 1.85
CA GLU A 23 22.45 13.72 0.65
C GLU A 23 21.75 12.39 1.02
N GLN A 24 20.57 12.16 0.47
CA GLN A 24 19.83 10.90 0.62
C GLN A 24 20.14 9.99 -0.56
N PHE A 25 20.82 8.86 -0.32
CA PHE A 25 21.04 7.87 -1.37
C PHE A 25 19.88 6.88 -1.43
N VAL A 26 19.52 6.44 -2.64
CA VAL A 26 18.45 5.45 -2.86
C VAL A 26 18.71 4.15 -2.08
N ARG A 27 19.98 3.72 -1.98
CA ARG A 27 20.39 2.55 -1.18
C ARG A 27 20.03 2.69 0.30
N ASP A 28 20.03 3.92 0.83
CA ASP A 28 19.67 4.21 2.22
C ASP A 28 18.15 4.19 2.41
N GLN A 29 17.38 3.83 1.38
CA GLN A 29 15.92 3.64 1.44
C GLN A 29 15.49 2.23 1.04
N ILE A 30 16.40 1.30 0.75
CA ILE A 30 16.05 -0.09 0.43
C ILE A 30 15.98 -0.93 1.70
N VAL A 31 14.94 -1.73 1.86
CA VAL A 31 14.75 -2.67 2.98
C VAL A 31 14.68 -4.08 2.42
N SER A 32 15.53 -4.98 2.92
CA SER A 32 15.47 -6.40 2.54
C SER A 32 14.53 -7.15 3.49
N VAL A 33 13.62 -7.94 2.93
CA VAL A 33 12.66 -8.75 3.68
C VAL A 33 12.72 -10.20 3.18
N THR A 34 12.59 -11.16 4.08
CA THR A 34 12.54 -12.59 3.77
C THR A 34 11.11 -13.10 3.91
N LEU A 35 10.56 -13.62 2.82
CA LEU A 35 9.29 -14.33 2.80
C LEU A 35 9.57 -15.84 2.82
N LEU A 36 8.96 -16.54 3.77
CA LEU A 36 8.92 -18.00 3.80
C LEU A 36 7.59 -18.43 3.18
N ASP A 37 7.63 -19.16 2.08
CA ASP A 37 6.40 -19.73 1.51
C ASP A 37 5.95 -20.97 2.29
N TRP A 38 4.75 -21.45 1.97
CA TRP A 38 4.15 -22.65 2.57
C TRP A 38 4.93 -23.94 2.24
N GLU A 39 5.74 -23.95 1.17
CA GLU A 39 6.64 -25.06 0.82
C GLU A 39 7.95 -25.04 1.62
N GLY A 40 8.21 -23.96 2.36
CA GLY A 40 9.42 -23.75 3.16
C GLY A 40 10.58 -23.10 2.40
N SER A 41 10.38 -22.66 1.15
CA SER A 41 11.37 -21.90 0.39
C SER A 41 11.48 -20.46 0.90
N ARG A 42 12.69 -19.93 0.81
CA ARG A 42 13.05 -18.58 1.25
C ARG A 42 13.18 -17.66 0.05
N HIS A 43 12.38 -16.60 0.04
CA HIS A 43 12.44 -15.56 -0.99
C HIS A 43 12.87 -14.25 -0.35
N VAL A 44 13.93 -13.64 -0.88
CA VAL A 44 14.39 -12.33 -0.42
C VAL A 44 13.88 -11.26 -1.37
N VAL A 45 13.09 -10.34 -0.82
CA VAL A 45 12.45 -9.23 -1.52
C VAL A 45 13.10 -7.94 -1.06
N GLN A 46 13.33 -7.01 -2.00
CA GLN A 46 13.81 -5.67 -1.71
C GLN A 46 12.70 -4.66 -1.94
N GLY A 47 12.25 -4.00 -0.88
CA GLY A 47 11.29 -2.91 -0.92
C GLY A 47 11.94 -1.58 -0.61
N ARG A 48 11.20 -0.48 -0.80
CA ARG A 48 11.60 0.85 -0.36
C ARG A 48 10.91 1.21 0.95
N VAL A 49 11.58 2.01 1.77
CA VAL A 49 10.98 2.61 2.96
C VAL A 49 9.71 3.36 2.56
N GLY A 50 8.61 3.08 3.25
CA GLY A 50 7.28 3.64 2.98
C GLY A 50 6.40 2.81 2.04
N GLN A 51 6.94 1.80 1.35
CA GLN A 51 6.11 0.83 0.61
C GLN A 51 5.50 -0.18 1.58
N SER A 52 4.36 -0.75 1.20
CA SER A 52 3.84 -1.92 1.92
C SER A 52 4.66 -3.17 1.59
N LEU A 53 4.61 -4.16 2.47
CA LEU A 53 5.23 -5.46 2.24
C LEU A 53 4.65 -6.14 0.99
N PHE A 54 3.33 -6.02 0.79
CA PHE A 54 2.64 -6.52 -0.39
C PHE A 54 3.19 -5.87 -1.68
N GLU A 55 3.28 -4.54 -1.72
CA GLU A 55 3.83 -3.82 -2.88
C GLU A 55 5.27 -4.23 -3.18
N ALA A 56 6.10 -4.36 -2.14
CA ALA A 56 7.49 -4.80 -2.30
C ALA A 56 7.57 -6.21 -2.92
N SER A 57 6.75 -7.15 -2.43
CA SER A 57 6.69 -8.51 -3.00
C SER A 57 6.28 -8.49 -4.46
N ARG A 58 5.15 -7.83 -4.76
CA ARG A 58 4.60 -7.74 -6.12
C ARG A 58 5.57 -7.08 -7.10
N LEU A 59 6.22 -5.99 -6.71
CA LEU A 59 7.16 -5.26 -7.57
C LEU A 59 8.47 -6.03 -7.78
N SER A 60 8.83 -6.94 -6.88
CA SER A 60 9.96 -7.86 -7.08
C SER A 60 9.65 -9.01 -8.06
N GLY A 61 8.40 -9.13 -8.51
CA GLY A 61 7.93 -10.22 -9.37
C GLY A 61 7.56 -11.49 -8.60
N LEU A 62 7.43 -11.41 -7.28
CA LEU A 62 7.06 -12.52 -6.42
C LEU A 62 5.60 -12.37 -5.96
N ASP A 63 4.73 -13.16 -6.58
CA ASP A 63 3.27 -13.10 -6.41
C ASP A 63 2.77 -14.23 -5.48
N ILE A 64 3.41 -14.37 -4.32
CA ILE A 64 3.00 -15.37 -3.31
C ILE A 64 2.01 -14.82 -2.29
N ILE A 65 2.00 -13.50 -2.10
CA ILE A 65 1.03 -12.79 -1.25
C ILE A 65 -0.11 -12.35 -2.15
N GLN A 66 -1.32 -12.84 -1.91
CA GLN A 66 -2.50 -12.49 -2.69
C GLN A 66 -3.14 -11.19 -2.20
N ASP A 67 -3.83 -10.50 -3.10
CA ASP A 67 -4.62 -9.31 -2.78
C ASP A 67 -5.65 -9.03 -3.88
N ASP A 68 -6.90 -8.79 -3.48
CA ASP A 68 -8.01 -8.39 -4.33
C ASP A 68 -8.39 -6.91 -4.15
N THR A 69 -7.62 -6.15 -3.37
CA THR A 69 -7.92 -4.75 -2.98
C THR A 69 -7.07 -3.70 -3.68
N LEU A 70 -6.19 -4.12 -4.61
CA LEU A 70 -5.25 -3.26 -5.33
C LEU A 70 -4.23 -2.55 -4.42
N GLY A 71 -3.74 -3.23 -3.39
CA GLY A 71 -2.70 -2.75 -2.47
C GLY A 71 -3.23 -2.18 -1.16
N GLY A 72 -4.47 -2.49 -0.80
CA GLY A 72 -5.16 -1.90 0.35
C GLY A 72 -6.02 -0.73 -0.11
N GLY A 73 -7.32 -0.94 -0.20
CA GLY A 73 -8.24 0.11 -0.58
C GLY A 73 -9.70 -0.27 -0.38
N GLY A 74 -10.48 0.67 0.16
CA GLY A 74 -11.93 0.51 0.34
C GLY A 74 -12.46 0.95 1.71
N ALA A 75 -11.60 1.33 2.64
CA ALA A 75 -11.98 1.69 4.00
C ALA A 75 -11.92 3.19 4.28
N ALA A 76 -12.62 3.61 5.34
CA ALA A 76 -12.25 4.82 6.05
C ALA A 76 -11.11 4.45 7.01
N TYR A 77 -9.93 5.01 6.79
CA TYR A 77 -8.74 4.80 7.59
C TYR A 77 -8.37 6.10 8.30
N SER A 78 -8.08 6.03 9.60
CA SER A 78 -7.68 7.20 10.39
C SER A 78 -6.16 7.24 10.51
N ALA A 79 -5.50 8.03 9.68
CA ALA A 79 -4.06 8.23 9.72
C ALA A 79 -3.71 9.27 10.80
N ILE A 80 -3.05 8.84 11.87
CA ILE A 80 -2.50 9.77 12.86
C ILE A 80 -1.31 10.47 12.23
N ARG A 81 -1.43 11.76 11.94
CA ARG A 81 -0.34 12.59 11.38
C ARG A 81 0.49 13.20 12.49
N THR A 82 -0.16 13.65 13.55
CA THR A 82 0.46 14.13 14.80
C THR A 82 -0.38 13.65 15.99
N PRO A 83 0.13 13.70 17.23
CA PRO A 83 -0.66 13.32 18.41
C PRO A 83 -1.98 14.09 18.54
N GLU A 84 -2.06 15.29 17.98
CA GLU A 84 -3.24 16.16 18.01
C GLU A 84 -4.09 16.10 16.73
N PHE A 85 -3.56 15.52 15.64
CA PHE A 85 -4.23 15.52 14.34
C PHE A 85 -4.28 14.11 13.74
N THR A 86 -5.50 13.59 13.70
CA THR A 86 -5.85 12.36 13.00
C THR A 86 -6.68 12.71 11.78
N GLU A 87 -6.20 12.31 10.61
CA GLU A 87 -6.86 12.53 9.33
C GLU A 87 -7.67 11.30 8.95
N ASN A 88 -8.92 11.49 8.51
CA ASN A 88 -9.70 10.41 7.92
C ASN A 88 -9.41 10.35 6.41
N LEU A 89 -8.72 9.30 6.00
CA LEU A 89 -8.44 8.96 4.62
C LEU A 89 -9.52 8.00 4.12
N PHE A 90 -10.07 8.28 2.95
CA PHE A 90 -11.09 7.46 2.32
C PHE A 90 -10.46 6.66 1.19
N GLY A 91 -10.84 5.39 1.10
CA GLY A 91 -10.31 4.49 0.08
C GLY A 91 -8.93 3.92 0.43
N GLU A 92 -8.45 4.10 1.65
CA GLU A 92 -7.20 3.54 2.17
C GLU A 92 -7.50 2.57 3.33
N GLY A 93 -6.54 1.70 3.67
CA GLY A 93 -6.61 0.79 4.81
C GLY A 93 -7.09 -0.63 4.45
N PRO A 94 -7.21 -1.50 5.46
CA PRO A 94 -7.36 -2.92 5.21
C PRO A 94 -8.79 -3.22 4.75
N ALA A 95 -8.90 -4.07 3.73
CA ALA A 95 -10.19 -4.44 3.14
C ALA A 95 -10.35 -5.96 2.90
N SER A 96 -9.27 -6.72 2.89
CA SER A 96 -9.28 -8.16 2.60
C SER A 96 -8.24 -8.90 3.42
N PHE A 97 -8.55 -10.14 3.80
CA PHE A 97 -7.65 -11.03 4.52
C PHE A 97 -6.70 -11.81 3.60
N LEU A 98 -6.86 -11.72 2.26
CA LEU A 98 -6.04 -12.48 1.31
C LEU A 98 -4.54 -12.15 1.38
N SER A 99 -4.18 -10.97 1.89
CA SER A 99 -2.80 -10.54 2.10
C SER A 99 -2.23 -10.97 3.46
N HIS A 100 -2.89 -11.92 4.14
CA HIS A 100 -2.48 -12.44 5.44
C HIS A 100 -1.07 -13.03 5.41
N VAL A 101 -0.28 -12.64 6.41
CA VAL A 101 1.07 -13.15 6.68
C VAL A 101 1.26 -13.34 8.18
N VAL A 102 2.20 -14.21 8.54
CA VAL A 102 2.59 -14.45 9.94
C VAL A 102 3.97 -13.86 10.19
N VAL A 103 4.05 -12.87 11.07
CA VAL A 103 5.31 -12.19 11.40
C VAL A 103 6.12 -13.01 12.41
N SER A 104 7.42 -13.16 12.18
CA SER A 104 8.30 -13.80 13.16
C SER A 104 8.31 -13.03 14.49
N ASN A 105 8.30 -13.75 15.61
CA ASN A 105 8.21 -13.19 16.97
C ASN A 105 9.22 -12.05 17.23
N GLU A 106 10.42 -12.13 16.66
CA GLU A 106 11.50 -11.15 16.84
C GLU A 106 11.19 -9.77 16.25
N TRP A 107 10.19 -9.67 15.38
CA TRP A 107 9.83 -8.46 14.64
C TRP A 107 8.51 -7.83 15.08
N VAL A 108 7.71 -8.54 15.87
CA VAL A 108 6.37 -8.08 16.30
C VAL A 108 6.46 -6.75 17.04
N ASP A 109 7.43 -6.61 17.94
CA ASP A 109 7.62 -5.39 18.75
C ASP A 109 8.09 -4.17 17.94
N LYS A 110 8.55 -4.39 16.70
CA LYS A 110 8.99 -3.32 15.79
C LYS A 110 7.87 -2.78 14.91
N LEU A 111 6.75 -3.48 14.85
CA LEU A 111 5.59 -3.09 14.06
C LEU A 111 4.61 -2.28 14.93
N PRO A 112 3.89 -1.32 14.36
CA PRO A 112 2.75 -0.72 15.05
C PRO A 112 1.71 -1.80 15.36
N LEU A 113 0.96 -1.61 16.44
CA LEU A 113 -0.17 -2.50 16.75
C LEU A 113 -1.16 -2.53 15.59
N PRO A 114 -1.78 -3.70 15.32
CA PRO A 114 -2.82 -3.78 14.30
C PRO A 114 -3.98 -2.85 14.66
N THR A 115 -4.59 -2.25 13.64
CA THR A 115 -5.76 -1.40 13.83
C THR A 115 -6.99 -2.26 14.16
N ASP A 116 -8.01 -1.68 14.82
CA ASP A 116 -9.26 -2.39 15.11
C ASP A 116 -9.90 -2.99 13.85
N ARG A 117 -9.72 -2.33 12.69
CA ARG A 117 -10.22 -2.81 11.40
C ARG A 117 -9.38 -3.99 10.89
N GLU A 118 -8.06 -3.90 10.97
CA GLU A 118 -7.16 -5.00 10.64
C GLU A 118 -7.51 -6.24 11.47
N VAL A 119 -7.71 -6.07 12.78
CA VAL A 119 -8.10 -7.17 13.68
C VAL A 119 -9.42 -7.82 13.23
N ARG A 120 -10.45 -7.03 12.90
CA ARG A 120 -11.72 -7.57 12.40
C ARG A 120 -11.59 -8.36 11.10
N ILE A 121 -10.71 -7.92 10.19
CA ILE A 121 -10.48 -8.64 8.92
C ILE A 121 -9.70 -9.94 9.18
N LEU A 122 -8.77 -9.93 10.13
CA LEU A 122 -8.04 -11.12 10.52
C LEU A 122 -8.93 -12.19 11.19
N GLU A 123 -10.13 -11.84 11.67
CA GLU A 123 -11.13 -12.82 12.16
C GLU A 123 -11.69 -13.71 11.04
N ASP A 124 -11.60 -13.28 9.78
CA ASP A 124 -12.06 -14.06 8.61
C ASP A 124 -10.98 -15.04 8.08
N VAL A 125 -9.76 -15.00 8.64
CA VAL A 125 -8.68 -15.96 8.32
C VAL A 125 -9.04 -17.33 8.90
N PRO A 126 -8.82 -18.45 8.17
CA PRO A 126 -9.01 -19.79 8.70
C PRO A 126 -8.28 -20.01 10.02
N GLU A 127 -8.93 -20.70 10.95
CA GLU A 127 -8.38 -20.94 12.30
C GLU A 127 -7.03 -21.65 12.27
N ASP A 128 -6.80 -22.54 11.28
CA ASP A 128 -5.55 -23.28 11.11
C ASP A 128 -4.35 -22.39 10.73
N ASP A 129 -4.60 -21.27 10.04
CA ASP A 129 -3.56 -20.31 9.61
C ASP A 129 -3.49 -19.09 10.53
N TRP A 130 -4.48 -18.90 11.41
CA TRP A 130 -4.55 -17.75 12.30
C TRP A 130 -3.61 -17.90 13.51
N THR A 131 -2.82 -16.87 13.77
CA THR A 131 -1.86 -16.82 14.87
C THR A 131 -1.88 -15.45 15.54
N LYS A 132 -1.26 -15.34 16.73
CA LYS A 132 -1.13 -14.06 17.43
C LYS A 132 -0.28 -13.03 16.69
N ASN A 133 0.55 -13.48 15.75
CA ASN A 133 1.41 -12.62 14.95
C ASN A 133 0.89 -12.45 13.53
N SER A 134 -0.35 -12.87 13.27
CA SER A 134 -1.01 -12.65 11.99
C SER A 134 -1.19 -11.16 11.76
N ARG A 135 -0.80 -10.71 10.56
CA ARG A 135 -0.88 -9.33 10.08
C ARG A 135 -1.30 -9.34 8.62
N LEU A 136 -1.72 -8.19 8.11
CA LEU A 136 -1.98 -8.00 6.69
C LEU A 136 -0.75 -7.36 6.03
N ALA A 137 -0.25 -7.96 4.95
CA ALA A 137 0.94 -7.45 4.24
C ALA A 137 0.71 -6.07 3.62
N THR A 138 -0.53 -5.68 3.33
CA THR A 138 -0.89 -4.33 2.89
C THR A 138 -0.69 -3.28 3.99
N GLU A 139 -0.83 -3.67 5.26
CA GLU A 139 -0.70 -2.77 6.43
C GLU A 139 0.72 -2.72 7.01
N ILE A 140 1.59 -3.66 6.62
CA ILE A 140 3.00 -3.64 7.03
C ILE A 140 3.76 -2.67 6.14
N ILE A 141 3.95 -1.44 6.64
CA ILE A 141 4.77 -0.43 5.97
C ILE A 141 6.25 -0.67 6.29
N LEU A 142 7.07 -0.78 5.25
CA LEU A 142 8.50 -1.01 5.37
C LEU A 142 9.19 0.22 5.96
N THR A 143 9.88 0.01 7.08
CA THR A 143 10.76 1.00 7.71
C THR A 143 12.18 0.44 7.78
N LYS A 144 13.16 1.30 8.08
CA LYS A 144 14.54 0.84 8.24
C LYS A 144 14.76 -0.12 9.40
N ASP A 145 13.91 -0.06 10.41
CA ASP A 145 13.99 -0.95 11.56
C ASP A 145 13.58 -2.39 11.20
N LEU A 146 12.92 -2.57 10.05
CA LEU A 146 12.49 -3.84 9.46
C LEU A 146 13.52 -4.45 8.49
N GLU A 147 14.75 -3.94 8.43
CA GLU A 147 15.83 -4.54 7.63
C GLU A 147 16.10 -5.98 8.09
N GLY A 148 15.83 -6.95 7.23
CA GLY A 148 15.95 -8.38 7.53
C GLY A 148 14.68 -8.99 8.12
N LEU A 149 13.54 -8.30 8.07
CA LEU A 149 12.24 -8.82 8.49
C LEU A 149 11.99 -10.22 7.91
N VAL A 150 11.49 -11.13 8.75
CA VAL A 150 11.11 -12.48 8.34
C VAL A 150 9.62 -12.67 8.59
N VAL A 151 8.91 -13.06 7.53
CA VAL A 151 7.48 -13.40 7.58
C VAL A 151 7.25 -14.75 6.90
N ALA A 152 6.24 -15.47 7.37
CA ALA A 152 5.71 -16.65 6.70
C ALA A 152 4.43 -16.28 5.95
N VAL A 153 4.31 -16.80 4.73
CA VAL A 153 3.16 -16.63 3.84
C VAL A 153 2.43 -17.97 3.80
N PRO A 154 1.22 -18.07 4.37
CA PRO A 154 0.42 -19.28 4.32
C PRO A 154 -0.03 -19.60 2.88
N GLU A 155 -0.56 -20.80 2.67
CA GLU A 155 -1.10 -21.19 1.37
C GLU A 155 -2.29 -20.29 1.02
N ALA A 156 -2.27 -19.73 -0.20
CA ALA A 156 -3.37 -18.90 -0.67
C ALA A 156 -4.65 -19.72 -0.80
N GLN A 157 -5.77 -19.15 -0.37
CA GLN A 157 -7.04 -19.82 -0.56
C GLN A 157 -7.40 -19.93 -2.05
N PRO A 158 -7.97 -21.07 -2.48
CA PRO A 158 -8.40 -21.24 -3.86
C PRO A 158 -9.52 -20.25 -4.18
N ILE A 159 -9.33 -19.44 -5.23
CA ILE A 159 -10.35 -18.50 -5.71
C ILE A 159 -11.35 -19.27 -6.57
N GLU A 160 -12.58 -19.43 -6.09
CA GLU A 160 -13.67 -19.97 -6.92
C GLU A 160 -14.00 -18.97 -8.04
N THR A 161 -13.65 -19.32 -9.28
CA THR A 161 -13.97 -18.49 -10.44
C THR A 161 -15.32 -18.90 -11.01
N PHE A 162 -16.35 -18.09 -10.78
CA PHE A 162 -17.65 -18.30 -11.41
C PHE A 162 -17.67 -17.69 -12.81
N THR A 163 -17.86 -18.53 -13.85
CA THR A 163 -18.11 -18.04 -15.20
C THR A 163 -19.59 -17.73 -15.34
N TYR A 164 -19.96 -16.44 -15.25
CA TYR A 164 -21.32 -16.03 -15.54
C TYR A 164 -21.57 -16.17 -17.04
N THR A 165 -22.29 -17.20 -17.44
CA THR A 165 -22.78 -17.32 -18.82
C THR A 165 -24.00 -16.43 -18.92
N ASN A 166 -23.85 -15.22 -19.46
CA ASN A 166 -24.99 -14.35 -19.67
C ASN A 166 -25.85 -14.96 -20.77
N SER A 167 -27.01 -15.51 -20.42
CA SER A 167 -27.94 -16.13 -21.39
C SER A 167 -28.65 -15.11 -22.29
N TYR A 168 -28.34 -13.82 -22.13
CA TYR A 168 -28.84 -12.69 -22.91
C TYR A 168 -27.71 -12.10 -23.76
N GLU A 169 -27.08 -12.91 -24.61
CA GLU A 169 -26.55 -12.35 -25.85
C GLU A 169 -27.75 -12.14 -26.79
N ASP A 170 -28.57 -11.12 -26.51
CA ASP A 170 -29.36 -10.54 -27.59
C ASP A 170 -28.35 -9.97 -28.57
N GLU A 171 -28.47 -10.34 -29.86
CA GLU A 171 -27.73 -9.62 -30.90
C GLU A 171 -27.96 -8.13 -30.66
N GLY A 172 -26.89 -7.40 -30.35
CA GLY A 172 -26.98 -5.97 -30.05
C GLY A 172 -27.83 -5.28 -31.12
N PRO A 173 -28.60 -4.24 -30.77
CA PRO A 173 -29.46 -3.58 -31.75
C PRO A 173 -28.66 -3.28 -33.01
N PRO A 174 -29.24 -3.53 -34.21
CA PRO A 174 -28.50 -3.37 -35.46
C PRO A 174 -27.82 -2.02 -35.45
N GLN A 175 -26.55 -2.00 -35.84
CA GLN A 175 -25.71 -0.80 -35.78
C GLN A 175 -26.51 0.40 -36.30
N TYR A 176 -26.69 1.44 -35.47
CA TYR A 176 -27.40 2.64 -35.89
C TYR A 176 -26.60 3.31 -36.99
N THR A 177 -27.30 3.64 -38.06
CA THR A 177 -26.62 3.79 -39.33
C THR A 177 -27.53 4.73 -40.14
N MET A 178 -27.00 5.91 -40.48
CA MET A 178 -27.79 7.10 -40.87
C MET A 178 -28.65 6.94 -42.14
N PHE A 179 -28.32 5.95 -42.98
CA PHE A 179 -29.02 5.66 -44.24
C PHE A 179 -30.04 4.52 -44.08
N PRO A 180 -31.25 4.62 -44.65
CA PRO A 180 -32.18 3.50 -44.67
C PRO A 180 -31.61 2.33 -45.50
N PRO A 181 -32.03 1.08 -45.23
CA PRO A 181 -31.54 -0.11 -45.93
C PRO A 181 -31.66 -0.02 -47.46
N SER A 182 -32.67 0.69 -47.98
CA SER A 182 -32.87 0.92 -49.40
C SER A 182 -31.76 1.73 -50.10
N LEU A 183 -30.89 2.39 -49.33
CA LEU A 183 -29.76 3.19 -49.84
C LEU A 183 -28.40 2.56 -49.54
N ARG A 184 -28.37 1.42 -48.85
CA ARG A 184 -27.16 0.62 -48.66
C ARG A 184 -27.21 -0.55 -49.64
N GLY A 185 -26.12 -0.77 -50.36
CA GLY A 185 -26.05 -1.80 -51.39
C GLY A 185 -25.69 -3.18 -50.85
N ASP A 186 -26.12 -3.50 -49.63
CA ASP A 186 -25.98 -4.80 -48.94
C ASP A 186 -27.27 -5.65 -49.02
#